data_AF-A0A8H4ARU2-F1
#
_entry.id   AF-A0A8H4ARU2-F1
#
_cell.length_a   1.000
_cell.length_b   1.000
_cell.length_c   1.000
_cell.angle_alpha   90.00
_cell.angle_beta   90.00
_cell.angle_gamma   90.00
#
_symmetry.space_group_name_H-M   'P 1'
#
loop_
_entity.id
_entity.type
_entity.pdbx_description
1 polymer ?
#
loop_
_entity_poly.entity_id
_entity_poly.type
_entity_poly.pdbx_seq_one_letter_code
_entity_poly.pdbx_strand_id
1 'polypeptide(L)'
;MTFREFINNHEELQDSLKVAFDNFAKSWNAIMPLIKRYQCHDLPANKPEMNLNCQVVFGLMEGKDAGLFLCAALEYLTNLQNNFLRDVVKISPGTCFPLKFIEQHTELDSEYSQYNLGIGRGQEISYDLSKIEAELVQSLILNKTFLEPIEQGGLLLELFSYCMEMFQSSTTILYDIKQKIKQEPISQENLILLTNGVSKNQHSEFINNTRNAEIIFSDNDSELLSALELLLCFIKRTTDIDADMSLKSYIQQWVKLSVLTENKVLEKVLDTNLQLKHAIALYELVEEKVADIMIEIIAAKYKARLTKEIENDIMAACTFEQKDIKPNSNLIPADVFMRALKRFMYRQLLVETIKEDHPLSVYLTETTTICCWPDNINEDLISNLFPMSLLIEHTHSAYHFIKNKIEMEATEKQNIMKQSNIFKEEQDQ
;
A
#
# COMPACT_ATOMS: atom_id res chain seq x y z
N MET A 1 20.53 -4.55 -7.43
CA MET A 1 21.30 -3.31 -7.20
C MET A 1 22.03 -3.41 -5.88
N THR A 2 23.33 -3.10 -5.85
CA THR A 2 24.16 -3.03 -4.64
C THR A 2 24.24 -1.61 -4.07
N PHE A 3 24.66 -1.45 -2.81
CA PHE A 3 24.91 -0.11 -2.24
C PHE A 3 25.96 0.66 -3.05
N ARG A 4 27.00 -0.01 -3.56
CA ARG A 4 27.98 0.61 -4.46
C ARG A 4 27.34 1.20 -5.71
N GLU A 5 26.52 0.40 -6.39
CA GLU A 5 25.81 0.83 -7.60
C GLU A 5 24.87 2.01 -7.29
N PHE A 6 24.10 1.90 -6.21
CA PHE A 6 23.17 2.96 -5.78
C PHE A 6 23.88 4.29 -5.50
N ILE A 7 24.96 4.26 -4.72
CA ILE A 7 25.74 5.46 -4.39
C ILE A 7 26.35 6.07 -5.65
N ASN A 8 26.89 5.25 -6.56
CA ASN A 8 27.51 5.73 -7.79
C ASN A 8 26.51 6.31 -8.78
N ASN A 9 25.25 5.84 -8.76
CA ASN A 9 24.19 6.36 -9.62
C ASN A 9 23.67 7.74 -9.17
N HIS A 10 24.11 8.26 -8.01
CA HIS A 10 23.63 9.53 -7.45
C HIS A 10 24.82 10.48 -7.19
N GLU A 11 25.42 10.98 -8.28
CA GLU A 11 26.64 11.80 -8.26
C GLU A 11 26.54 13.01 -7.32
N GLU A 12 25.40 13.71 -7.32
CA GLU A 12 25.21 14.93 -6.51
C GLU A 12 25.15 14.66 -4.99
N LEU A 13 24.74 13.46 -4.57
CA LEU A 13 24.58 13.07 -3.17
C LEU A 13 25.66 12.09 -2.70
N GLN A 14 26.63 11.79 -3.57
CA GLN A 14 27.53 10.65 -3.39
C GLN A 14 28.30 10.70 -2.06
N ASP A 15 28.84 11.87 -1.69
CA ASP A 15 29.63 12.02 -0.46
C ASP A 15 28.78 11.87 0.80
N SER A 16 27.58 12.46 0.81
CA SER A 16 26.61 12.30 1.90
C SER A 16 26.18 10.84 2.06
N LEU A 17 25.87 10.17 0.94
CA LEU A 17 25.47 8.77 0.93
C LEU A 17 26.59 7.83 1.36
N LYS A 18 27.85 8.11 1.00
CA LYS A 18 29.02 7.34 1.49
C LYS A 18 29.14 7.44 3.00
N VAL A 19 29.08 8.64 3.57
CA VAL A 19 29.15 8.84 5.03
C VAL A 19 27.99 8.15 5.74
N ALA A 20 26.77 8.28 5.22
CA ALA A 20 25.60 7.61 5.76
C ALA A 20 25.74 6.08 5.72
N PHE A 21 26.20 5.54 4.58
CA PHE A 21 26.44 4.10 4.43
C PHE A 21 27.54 3.60 5.38
N ASP A 22 28.64 4.32 5.53
CA ASP A 22 29.73 3.91 6.42
C ASP A 22 29.26 3.83 7.88
N ASN A 23 28.44 4.78 8.32
CA ASN A 23 27.84 4.76 9.66
C ASN A 23 26.84 3.62 9.82
N PHE A 24 26.01 3.38 8.80
CA PHE A 24 25.06 2.28 8.76
C PHE A 24 25.78 0.92 8.83
N ALA A 25 26.78 0.68 7.99
CA ALA A 25 27.54 -0.56 7.94
C ALA A 25 28.29 -0.84 9.25
N LYS A 26 28.93 0.18 9.84
CA LYS A 26 29.57 0.07 11.16
C LYS A 26 28.56 -0.33 12.25
N SER A 27 27.41 0.32 12.28
CA SER A 27 26.36 0.03 13.27
C SER A 27 25.78 -1.37 13.07
N TRP A 28 25.47 -1.74 11.84
CA TRP A 28 24.98 -3.06 11.47
C TRP A 28 25.93 -4.16 11.93
N ASN A 29 27.21 -4.05 11.57
CA ASN A 29 28.21 -5.08 11.88
C ASN A 29 28.48 -5.20 13.40
N ALA A 30 28.26 -4.13 14.17
CA ALA A 30 28.36 -4.17 15.62
C ALA A 30 27.17 -4.88 16.29
N ILE A 31 25.94 -4.62 15.82
CA ILE A 31 24.71 -5.09 16.48
C ILE A 31 24.24 -6.45 15.97
N MET A 32 24.37 -6.72 14.67
CA MET A 32 23.78 -7.89 14.01
C MET A 32 24.21 -9.24 14.63
N PRO A 33 25.47 -9.43 15.06
CA PRO A 33 25.89 -10.65 15.75
C PRO A 33 25.22 -10.87 17.11
N LEU A 34 24.74 -9.80 17.77
CA LEU A 34 24.09 -9.85 19.08
C LEU A 34 22.62 -10.32 18.98
N ILE A 35 22.02 -10.19 17.81
CA ILE A 35 20.61 -10.47 17.58
C ILE A 35 20.45 -11.95 17.22
N LYS A 36 19.81 -12.72 18.10
CA LYS A 36 19.55 -14.15 17.88
C LYS A 36 18.14 -14.43 17.39
N ARG A 37 17.20 -13.59 17.79
CA ARG A 37 15.76 -13.78 17.59
C ARG A 37 15.13 -12.49 17.13
N TYR A 38 14.08 -12.62 16.35
CA TYR A 38 13.19 -11.54 15.97
C TYR A 38 11.77 -12.04 16.16
N GLN A 39 10.97 -11.32 16.95
CA GLN A 39 9.67 -11.79 17.40
C GLN A 39 9.73 -13.23 17.96
N CYS A 40 8.89 -14.14 17.46
CA CYS A 40 8.83 -15.53 17.89
C CYS A 40 9.81 -16.45 17.15
N HIS A 41 10.61 -15.94 16.20
CA HIS A 41 11.44 -16.74 15.30
C HIS A 41 12.94 -16.59 15.57
N ASP A 42 13.68 -17.69 15.39
CA ASP A 42 15.14 -17.66 15.40
C ASP A 42 15.66 -17.12 14.05
N LEU A 43 16.57 -16.15 14.11
CA LEU A 43 17.20 -15.63 12.90
C LEU A 43 18.28 -16.61 12.41
N PRO A 44 18.55 -16.65 11.09
CA PRO A 44 19.62 -17.47 10.54
C PRO A 44 20.97 -17.24 11.24
N ALA A 45 21.75 -18.32 11.41
CA ALA A 45 23.08 -18.25 12.00
C ALA A 45 24.05 -17.46 11.10
N ASN A 46 23.94 -17.64 9.79
CA ASN A 46 24.71 -16.91 8.78
C ASN A 46 24.03 -15.57 8.49
N LYS A 47 24.43 -14.53 9.23
CA LYS A 47 23.98 -13.16 9.00
C LYS A 47 24.97 -12.43 8.09
N PRO A 48 24.50 -11.56 7.19
CA PRO A 48 25.38 -10.83 6.28
C PRO A 48 26.22 -9.80 7.02
N GLU A 49 27.51 -9.76 6.70
CA GLU A 49 28.39 -8.65 7.05
C GLU A 49 28.17 -7.51 6.05
N MET A 50 27.71 -6.37 6.55
CA MET A 50 27.34 -5.22 5.73
C MET A 50 28.57 -4.59 5.11
N ASN A 51 28.59 -4.54 3.78
CA ASN A 51 29.60 -3.89 2.96
C ASN A 51 29.00 -3.37 1.64
N LEU A 52 29.77 -2.61 0.88
CA LEU A 52 29.28 -1.93 -0.34
C LEU A 52 28.75 -2.88 -1.43
N ASN A 53 29.12 -4.16 -1.41
CA ASN A 53 28.63 -5.16 -2.36
C ASN A 53 27.31 -5.81 -1.92
N CYS A 54 26.84 -5.54 -0.69
CA CYS A 54 25.53 -5.98 -0.25
C CYS A 54 24.43 -5.34 -1.09
N GLN A 55 23.33 -6.06 -1.25
CA GLN A 55 22.14 -5.57 -1.94
C GLN A 55 21.46 -4.46 -1.13
N VAL A 56 20.92 -3.45 -1.82
CA VAL A 56 20.26 -2.29 -1.18
C VAL A 56 19.05 -2.72 -0.33
N VAL A 57 18.44 -3.86 -0.63
CA VAL A 57 17.30 -4.42 0.12
C VAL A 57 17.59 -4.61 1.61
N PHE A 58 18.86 -4.82 2.02
CA PHE A 58 19.21 -4.89 3.45
C PHE A 58 19.10 -3.55 4.18
N GLY A 59 19.03 -2.43 3.45
CA GLY A 59 18.76 -1.09 3.98
C GLY A 59 17.29 -0.69 3.91
N LEU A 60 16.40 -1.57 3.43
CA LEU A 60 14.97 -1.32 3.34
C LEU A 60 14.24 -2.02 4.50
N MET A 61 13.31 -1.30 5.11
CA MET A 61 12.47 -1.82 6.19
C MET A 61 11.41 -2.74 5.61
N GLU A 62 11.64 -4.05 5.59
CA GLU A 62 10.67 -5.01 5.07
C GLU A 62 10.43 -6.14 6.08
N GLY A 63 9.17 -6.52 6.27
CA GLY A 63 8.77 -7.59 7.19
C GLY A 63 9.05 -9.01 6.66
N LYS A 64 9.81 -9.16 5.58
CA LYS A 64 10.08 -10.42 4.87
C LYS A 64 11.54 -10.46 4.40
N ASP A 65 12.02 -11.67 4.09
CA ASP A 65 13.32 -11.97 3.50
C ASP A 65 14.51 -11.19 4.08
N ALA A 66 15.19 -10.38 3.27
CA ALA A 66 16.41 -9.66 3.65
C ALA A 66 16.15 -8.44 4.54
N GLY A 67 14.97 -7.82 4.45
CA GLY A 67 14.63 -6.66 5.29
C GLY A 67 14.30 -7.04 6.74
N LEU A 68 14.02 -8.32 7.01
CA LEU A 68 13.82 -8.84 8.37
C LEU A 68 15.00 -8.51 9.30
N PHE A 69 16.22 -8.53 8.78
CA PHE A 69 17.41 -8.22 9.57
C PHE A 69 17.40 -6.76 10.05
N LEU A 70 16.99 -5.81 9.20
CA LEU A 70 16.90 -4.41 9.60
C LEU A 70 15.78 -4.19 10.61
N CYS A 71 14.63 -4.83 10.41
CA CYS A 71 13.53 -4.80 11.38
C CYS A 71 13.99 -5.30 12.75
N ALA A 72 14.69 -6.44 12.78
CA ALA A 72 15.24 -7.00 14.01
C ALA A 72 16.29 -6.12 14.68
N ALA A 73 17.13 -5.45 13.90
CA ALA A 73 18.11 -4.49 14.40
C ALA A 73 17.44 -3.29 15.08
N LEU A 74 16.42 -2.71 14.47
CA LEU A 74 15.70 -1.57 15.04
C LEU A 74 14.90 -1.96 16.28
N GLU A 75 14.24 -3.11 16.27
CA GLU A 75 13.53 -3.63 17.44
C GLU A 75 14.51 -3.87 18.61
N TYR A 76 15.67 -4.48 18.33
CA TYR A 76 16.71 -4.71 19.34
C TYR A 76 17.22 -3.41 19.97
N LEU A 77 17.58 -2.43 19.14
CA LEU A 77 18.08 -1.12 19.62
C LEU A 77 17.02 -0.37 20.43
N THR A 78 15.77 -0.44 19.99
CA THR A 78 14.65 0.19 20.69
C THR A 78 14.37 -0.46 22.02
N ASN A 79 14.37 -1.79 22.06
CA ASN A 79 14.23 -2.53 23.30
C ASN A 79 15.40 -2.23 24.24
N LEU A 80 16.63 -2.13 23.74
CA LEU A 80 17.79 -1.75 24.54
C LEU A 80 17.59 -0.37 25.19
N GLN A 81 17.21 0.65 24.41
CA GLN A 81 16.94 2.00 24.92
C GLN A 81 15.77 2.02 25.91
N ASN A 82 14.63 1.48 25.51
CA ASN A 82 13.41 1.54 26.30
C ASN A 82 13.52 0.72 27.59
N ASN A 83 14.21 -0.42 27.58
CA ASN A 83 14.47 -1.19 28.79
C ASN A 83 15.39 -0.42 29.74
N PHE A 84 16.47 0.19 29.23
CA PHE A 84 17.34 1.04 30.02
C PHE A 84 16.56 2.18 30.69
N LEU A 85 15.72 2.91 29.93
CA LEU A 85 14.90 3.98 30.47
C LEU A 85 13.91 3.47 31.54
N ARG A 86 13.23 2.34 31.30
CA ARG A 86 12.31 1.75 32.29
C ARG A 86 13.02 1.33 33.56
N ASP A 87 14.21 0.76 33.45
CA ASP A 87 14.96 0.30 34.61
C ASP A 87 15.45 1.48 35.45
N VAL A 88 15.81 2.60 34.84
CA VAL A 88 16.16 3.81 35.59
C VAL A 88 14.93 4.43 36.27
N VAL A 89 13.76 4.48 35.61
CA VAL A 89 12.52 4.99 36.24
C VAL A 89 12.08 4.17 37.45
N LYS A 90 12.39 2.86 37.49
CA LYS A 90 12.09 2.00 38.65
C LYS A 90 12.96 2.31 39.88
N ILE A 91 14.10 2.99 39.70
CA ILE A 91 14.93 3.41 40.82
C ILE A 91 14.16 4.52 41.56
N SER A 92 13.73 4.24 42.79
CA SER A 92 12.85 5.15 43.53
C SER A 92 13.46 6.57 43.63
N PRO A 93 12.71 7.63 43.29
CA PRO A 93 13.16 8.99 43.53
C PRO A 93 13.51 9.18 45.00
N GLY A 94 14.76 9.59 45.29
CA GLY A 94 15.27 9.83 46.64
C GLY A 94 16.04 8.69 47.32
N THR A 95 16.14 7.48 46.75
CA THR A 95 17.02 6.42 47.30
C THR A 95 18.47 6.53 46.83
N CYS A 96 18.73 7.27 45.74
CA CYS A 96 20.06 7.66 45.30
C CYS A 96 20.12 9.19 45.08
N PHE A 97 21.19 9.83 45.58
CA PHE A 97 21.43 11.27 45.46
C PHE A 97 21.37 11.79 44.00
N PRO A 98 21.83 11.02 42.99
CA PRO A 98 21.82 11.44 41.59
C PRO A 98 20.45 11.62 40.95
N LEU A 99 19.41 10.87 41.33
CA LEU A 99 18.11 10.96 40.64
C LEU A 99 17.21 12.10 41.16
N LYS A 100 17.67 12.87 42.15
CA LYS A 100 16.92 14.02 42.69
C LYS A 100 16.69 15.15 41.68
N PHE A 101 17.55 15.30 40.65
CA PHE A 101 17.32 16.31 39.60
C PHE A 101 16.13 15.97 38.68
N ILE A 102 15.68 14.70 38.64
CA ILE A 102 14.44 14.33 37.93
C ILE A 102 13.22 15.02 38.58
N GLU A 103 13.30 15.32 39.87
CA GLU A 103 12.22 16.00 40.60
C GLU A 103 12.29 17.53 40.49
N GLN A 104 13.45 18.13 40.21
CA GLN A 104 13.63 19.59 40.23
C GLN A 104 14.67 20.07 39.20
N HIS A 105 14.26 21.02 38.35
CA HIS A 105 15.13 21.85 37.54
C HIS A 105 16.05 22.70 38.44
N THR A 106 17.24 22.20 38.78
CA THR A 106 18.25 23.02 39.43
C THR A 106 19.65 22.68 38.94
N GLU A 107 20.36 23.73 38.55
CA GLU A 107 21.75 23.76 38.10
C GLU A 107 22.67 23.12 39.14
N LEU A 108 23.51 22.16 38.70
CA LEU A 108 24.56 21.58 39.52
C LEU A 108 25.85 22.38 39.30
N ASP A 109 26.16 23.22 40.29
CA ASP A 109 27.45 23.92 40.41
C ASP A 109 28.63 22.94 40.48
N SER A 110 29.72 23.32 39.82
CA SER A 110 30.91 22.52 39.55
C SER A 110 31.93 22.63 40.68
N GLU A 111 32.18 21.54 41.44
CA GLU A 111 33.36 21.48 42.33
C GLU A 111 33.72 20.03 42.73
N TYR A 112 34.23 19.16 41.83
CA TYR A 112 34.35 17.73 42.20
C TYR A 112 35.56 16.97 41.68
N SER A 113 36.67 17.03 42.46
CA SER A 113 37.60 15.92 42.68
C SER A 113 38.30 16.14 44.03
N GLN A 114 38.11 15.23 44.99
CA GLN A 114 38.93 15.19 46.21
C GLN A 114 39.71 13.88 46.23
N TYR A 115 41.04 13.98 46.18
CA TYR A 115 41.92 12.92 46.62
C TYR A 115 41.67 12.71 48.11
N ASN A 116 40.91 11.67 48.47
CA ASN A 116 40.62 11.37 49.86
C ASN A 116 41.82 10.66 50.50
N LEU A 117 42.71 11.44 51.13
CA LEU A 117 43.92 10.92 51.80
C LEU A 117 43.60 10.09 53.07
N GLY A 118 42.34 10.02 53.50
CA GLY A 118 41.90 9.28 54.68
C GLY A 118 41.73 7.77 54.49
N ILE A 119 41.45 7.31 53.26
CA ILE A 119 41.22 5.89 52.94
C ILE A 119 42.47 5.34 52.23
N GLY A 120 43.06 4.27 52.77
CA GLY A 120 44.19 3.56 52.15
C GLY A 120 45.51 4.35 52.03
N ARG A 121 45.67 5.52 52.67
CA ARG A 121 46.87 6.39 52.58
C ARG A 121 47.29 6.73 51.13
N GLY A 122 46.32 6.86 50.22
CA GLY A 122 46.60 7.14 48.80
C GLY A 122 47.11 5.94 48.01
N GLN A 123 47.01 4.71 48.54
CA GLN A 123 47.31 3.47 47.82
C GLN A 123 46.05 2.79 47.26
N GLU A 124 44.87 3.14 47.75
CA GLU A 124 43.59 2.63 47.26
C GLU A 124 42.84 3.70 46.46
N ILE A 125 42.48 3.35 45.23
CA ILE A 125 41.62 4.19 44.39
C ILE A 125 40.18 3.95 44.82
N SER A 126 39.53 4.96 45.39
CA SER A 126 38.10 4.94 45.69
C SER A 126 37.32 5.72 44.63
N TYR A 127 36.31 5.12 44.02
CA TYR A 127 35.43 5.79 43.05
C TYR A 127 34.19 6.35 43.75
N ASP A 128 33.84 7.59 43.43
CA ASP A 128 32.54 8.16 43.80
C ASP A 128 31.48 7.66 42.81
N LEU A 129 30.87 6.52 43.15
CA LEU A 129 29.85 5.89 42.32
C LEU A 129 28.60 6.78 42.16
N SER A 130 28.27 7.59 43.17
CA SER A 130 27.13 8.51 43.09
C SER A 130 27.40 9.62 42.08
N LYS A 131 28.62 10.17 42.06
CA LYS A 131 28.99 11.16 41.06
C LYS A 131 28.97 10.58 39.64
N ILE A 132 29.54 9.39 39.45
CA ILE A 132 29.53 8.69 38.16
C ILE A 132 28.09 8.45 37.69
N GLU A 133 27.23 8.00 38.59
CA GLU A 133 25.80 7.77 38.29
C GLU A 133 25.09 9.07 37.89
N ALA A 134 25.37 10.22 38.54
CA ALA A 134 24.79 11.51 38.16
C ALA A 134 25.21 11.97 36.76
N GLU A 135 26.50 11.88 36.43
CA GLU A 135 27.01 12.23 35.10
C GLU A 135 26.45 11.29 34.02
N LEU A 136 26.33 9.99 34.31
CA LEU A 136 25.74 9.02 33.39
C LEU A 136 24.26 9.27 33.16
N VAL A 137 23.52 9.59 34.22
CA VAL A 137 22.09 9.89 34.09
C VAL A 137 21.87 11.17 33.27
N GLN A 138 22.63 12.23 33.54
CA GLN A 138 22.53 13.48 32.78
C GLN A 138 22.84 13.28 31.30
N SER A 139 23.85 12.47 30.97
CA SER A 139 24.26 12.22 29.58
C SER A 139 23.39 11.21 28.83
N LEU A 140 22.88 10.18 29.52
CA LEU A 140 22.18 9.07 28.88
C LEU A 140 20.65 9.15 28.95
N ILE A 141 20.08 9.96 29.85
CA ILE A 141 18.63 9.97 30.13
C ILE A 141 17.99 11.31 29.80
N LEU A 142 18.67 12.42 30.08
CA LEU A 142 18.12 13.75 29.82
C LEU A 142 17.72 13.90 28.35
N ASN A 143 16.49 14.37 28.10
CA ASN A 143 15.89 14.53 26.77
C ASN A 143 15.74 13.24 25.95
N LYS A 144 15.86 12.05 26.55
CA LYS A 144 15.50 10.80 25.87
C LYS A 144 14.00 10.57 25.99
N THR A 145 13.39 10.22 24.87
CA THR A 145 11.98 9.83 24.80
C THR A 145 11.86 8.32 24.75
N PHE A 146 10.73 7.83 25.25
CA PHE A 146 10.33 6.47 25.03
C PHE A 146 9.91 6.31 23.56
N LEU A 147 10.44 5.29 22.89
CA LEU A 147 10.13 5.04 21.50
C LEU A 147 8.95 4.08 21.41
N GLU A 148 7.81 4.56 20.94
CA GLU A 148 6.61 3.74 20.76
C GLU A 148 6.57 3.15 19.34
N PRO A 149 6.20 1.86 19.19
CA PRO A 149 5.99 1.27 17.88
C PRO A 149 4.74 1.87 17.21
N ILE A 150 4.79 2.03 15.88
CA ILE A 150 3.71 2.64 15.08
C ILE A 150 2.52 1.69 14.93
N GLU A 151 2.75 0.36 14.93
CA GLU A 151 1.73 -0.65 14.65
C GLU A 151 1.77 -1.85 15.61
N GLN A 152 0.72 -2.69 15.55
CA GLN A 152 0.63 -3.99 16.22
C GLN A 152 1.63 -4.99 15.63
N GLY A 153 2.91 -4.82 15.98
CA GLY A 153 4.02 -5.65 15.49
C GLY A 153 5.40 -5.27 16.03
N GLY A 154 5.50 -4.19 16.82
CA GLY A 154 6.76 -3.77 17.45
C GLY A 154 7.68 -2.92 16.55
N LEU A 155 7.24 -2.57 15.35
CA LEU A 155 8.02 -1.78 14.40
C LEU A 155 7.93 -0.27 14.69
N LEU A 156 9.07 0.42 14.61
CA LEU A 156 9.16 1.88 14.81
C LEU A 156 8.96 2.70 13.56
N LEU A 157 9.07 2.07 12.40
CA LEU A 157 8.98 2.70 11.10
C LEU A 157 8.05 1.86 10.23
N GLU A 158 7.32 2.53 9.35
CA GLU A 158 6.48 1.87 8.35
C GLU A 158 7.33 1.01 7.41
N LEU A 159 6.76 -0.11 6.98
CA LEU A 159 7.40 -1.01 6.03
C LEU A 159 7.46 -0.40 4.64
N PHE A 160 8.56 -0.67 3.95
CA PHE A 160 8.74 -0.40 2.54
C PHE A 160 7.74 -1.24 1.74
N SER A 161 6.93 -0.57 0.92
CA SER A 161 5.94 -1.21 0.05
C SER A 161 6.49 -1.27 -1.37
N TYR A 162 6.59 -2.46 -1.95
CA TYR A 162 6.96 -2.59 -3.36
C TYR A 162 5.82 -2.16 -4.28
N CYS A 163 6.17 -1.77 -5.51
CA CYS A 163 5.19 -1.56 -6.57
C CYS A 163 4.37 -2.84 -6.79
N MET A 164 3.08 -2.70 -7.09
CA MET A 164 2.09 -3.79 -7.17
C MET A 164 1.76 -4.47 -5.83
N GLU A 165 2.43 -4.11 -4.73
CA GLU A 165 2.11 -4.61 -3.39
C GLU A 165 1.36 -3.57 -2.52
N MET A 166 0.90 -2.47 -3.12
CA MET A 166 0.17 -1.40 -2.42
C MET A 166 -1.00 -1.94 -1.58
N PHE A 167 -1.78 -2.87 -2.14
CA PHE A 167 -2.91 -3.48 -1.42
C PHE A 167 -2.51 -4.57 -0.43
N GLN A 168 -1.26 -5.06 -0.46
CA GLN A 168 -0.74 -5.96 0.57
C GLN A 168 -0.27 -5.18 1.79
N SER A 169 0.37 -4.02 1.58
CA SER A 169 0.80 -3.16 2.68
C SER A 169 -0.33 -2.29 3.24
N SER A 170 -1.30 -1.92 2.42
CA SER A 170 -2.43 -1.09 2.82
C SER A 170 -3.68 -1.48 2.04
N THR A 171 -4.32 -2.59 2.43
CA THR A 171 -5.59 -3.06 1.84
C THR A 171 -6.62 -1.94 1.75
N THR A 172 -6.77 -1.15 2.83
CA THR A 172 -7.76 -0.08 2.98
C THR A 172 -7.38 1.25 2.31
N ILE A 173 -6.28 1.33 1.53
CA ILE A 173 -5.75 2.63 1.05
C ILE A 173 -6.80 3.48 0.33
N LEU A 174 -7.59 2.87 -0.55
CA LEU A 174 -8.63 3.57 -1.29
C LEU A 174 -9.74 4.06 -0.36
N TYR A 175 -10.13 3.24 0.61
CA TYR A 175 -11.12 3.62 1.62
C TYR A 175 -10.62 4.76 2.49
N ASP A 176 -9.39 4.69 2.99
CA ASP A 176 -8.77 5.73 3.82
C ASP A 176 -8.75 7.08 3.08
N ILE A 177 -8.45 7.07 1.78
CA ILE A 177 -8.48 8.27 0.94
C ILE A 177 -9.92 8.78 0.75
N LYS A 178 -10.90 7.89 0.52
CA LYS A 178 -12.32 8.28 0.42
C LYS A 178 -12.83 8.93 1.71
N GLN A 179 -12.35 8.50 2.88
CA GLN A 179 -12.68 9.12 4.16
C GLN A 179 -12.08 10.52 4.33
N LYS A 180 -10.93 10.78 3.70
CA LYS A 180 -10.25 12.08 3.75
C LYS A 180 -10.78 13.08 2.72
N ILE A 181 -11.03 12.60 1.50
CA ILE A 181 -11.36 13.43 0.35
C ILE A 181 -12.59 12.82 -0.31
N LYS A 182 -13.66 13.61 -0.45
CA LYS A 182 -14.83 13.22 -1.24
C LYS A 182 -14.41 13.05 -2.70
N GLN A 183 -14.37 11.80 -3.17
CA GLN A 183 -13.99 11.47 -4.54
C GLN A 183 -15.15 11.69 -5.52
N GLU A 184 -14.81 12.08 -6.74
CA GLU A 184 -15.74 12.34 -7.85
C GLU A 184 -15.28 11.61 -9.12
N PRO A 185 -16.21 11.15 -9.97
CA PRO A 185 -15.86 10.54 -11.24
C PRO A 185 -15.22 11.56 -12.19
N ILE A 186 -14.34 11.09 -13.07
CA ILE A 186 -13.76 11.94 -14.12
C ILE A 186 -14.83 12.28 -15.15
N SER A 187 -14.96 13.58 -15.48
CA SER A 187 -15.88 14.05 -16.52
C SER A 187 -15.52 13.50 -17.91
N GLN A 188 -16.51 13.38 -18.79
CA GLN A 188 -16.28 12.92 -20.17
C GLN A 188 -15.31 13.83 -20.94
N GLU A 189 -15.35 15.13 -20.69
CA GLU A 189 -14.42 16.10 -21.29
C GLU A 189 -12.96 15.81 -20.92
N ASN A 190 -12.70 15.51 -19.64
CA ASN A 190 -11.37 15.16 -19.17
C ASN A 190 -10.93 13.77 -19.69
N LEU A 191 -11.85 12.82 -19.85
CA LEU A 191 -11.56 11.53 -20.49
C LEU A 191 -11.14 11.69 -21.96
N ILE A 192 -11.75 12.63 -22.69
CA ILE A 192 -11.37 12.93 -24.08
C ILE A 192 -9.96 13.51 -24.15
N LEU A 193 -9.59 14.37 -23.20
CA LEU A 193 -8.23 14.93 -23.10
C LEU A 193 -7.19 13.83 -22.80
N LEU A 194 -7.53 12.87 -21.94
CA LEU A 194 -6.65 11.73 -21.64
C LEU A 194 -6.48 10.76 -22.83
N THR A 195 -7.40 10.78 -23.80
CA THR A 195 -7.43 9.86 -24.97
C THR A 195 -6.92 10.48 -26.27
N ASN A 196 -6.33 11.69 -26.24
CA ASN A 196 -5.90 12.43 -27.44
C ASN A 196 -7.00 12.60 -28.52
N GLY A 197 -8.29 12.62 -28.14
CA GLY A 197 -9.38 12.91 -29.06
C GLY A 197 -9.75 11.81 -30.06
N VAL A 198 -9.45 10.53 -29.79
CA VAL A 198 -9.96 9.41 -30.61
C VAL A 198 -11.45 9.19 -30.33
N SER A 199 -12.29 10.05 -30.91
CA SER A 199 -13.70 9.75 -31.12
C SER A 199 -13.81 8.83 -32.33
N LYS A 200 -14.14 7.55 -32.13
CA LYS A 200 -14.58 6.72 -33.26
C LYS A 200 -15.98 7.19 -33.65
N ASN A 201 -16.04 8.00 -34.71
CA ASN A 201 -17.23 8.21 -35.52
C ASN A 201 -17.72 6.85 -36.06
N GLN A 202 -18.65 6.22 -35.34
CA GLN A 202 -19.66 5.38 -35.96
C GLN A 202 -21.00 5.76 -35.33
N HIS A 203 -21.86 6.36 -36.15
CA HIS A 203 -23.28 6.51 -35.85
C HIS A 203 -23.87 5.15 -35.47
N SER A 204 -24.04 4.91 -34.18
CA SER A 204 -25.14 4.11 -33.65
C SER A 204 -25.37 4.54 -32.21
N GLU A 205 -26.56 5.02 -31.93
CA GLU A 205 -27.10 5.32 -30.61
C GLU A 205 -26.92 4.13 -29.66
N PHE A 206 -25.87 4.16 -28.83
CA PHE A 206 -25.73 3.31 -27.65
C PHE A 206 -25.03 4.11 -26.55
N ILE A 207 -25.82 5.01 -25.97
CA ILE A 207 -25.52 5.71 -24.73
C ILE A 207 -25.39 4.65 -23.62
N ASN A 208 -24.31 4.70 -22.83
CA ASN A 208 -23.97 3.93 -21.61
C ASN A 208 -22.99 2.76 -21.67
N ASN A 209 -22.28 2.52 -22.76
CA ASN A 209 -21.09 1.68 -22.70
C ASN A 209 -19.84 2.53 -22.46
N THR A 210 -19.40 2.63 -21.21
CA THR A 210 -17.97 2.82 -20.86
C THR A 210 -17.19 1.54 -21.25
N ARG A 211 -17.43 1.04 -22.47
CA ARG A 211 -16.68 -0.05 -23.09
C ARG A 211 -15.73 0.62 -24.06
N ASN A 212 -14.45 0.48 -23.76
CA ASN A 212 -13.37 0.68 -24.72
C ASN A 212 -13.19 2.12 -25.19
N ALA A 213 -13.14 3.08 -24.26
CA ALA A 213 -12.26 4.22 -24.51
C ALA A 213 -10.84 3.63 -24.64
N GLU A 214 -10.35 3.50 -25.87
CA GLU A 214 -8.92 3.37 -26.17
C GLU A 214 -8.24 4.64 -25.63
N ILE A 215 -8.10 4.74 -24.31
CA ILE A 215 -7.15 5.66 -23.69
C ILE A 215 -5.80 5.09 -24.07
N ILE A 216 -5.21 5.62 -25.14
CA ILE A 216 -3.85 5.26 -25.54
C ILE A 216 -2.91 5.91 -24.53
N PHE A 217 -2.94 5.42 -23.29
CA PHE A 217 -1.71 5.35 -22.54
C PHE A 217 -0.85 4.38 -23.36
N SER A 218 0.32 4.86 -23.79
CA SER A 218 1.27 4.14 -24.63
C SER A 218 1.76 2.85 -23.94
N ASP A 219 2.75 2.15 -24.48
CA ASP A 219 3.34 0.89 -23.96
C ASP A 219 3.79 0.86 -22.46
N ASN A 220 3.48 1.88 -21.66
CA ASN A 220 3.91 2.13 -20.28
C ASN A 220 2.74 2.28 -19.26
N ASP A 221 1.58 1.65 -19.47
CA ASP A 221 0.44 1.68 -18.50
C ASP A 221 0.84 1.24 -17.09
N SER A 222 1.75 0.27 -16.99
CA SER A 222 2.32 -0.19 -15.72
C SER A 222 3.14 0.88 -15.00
N GLU A 223 3.89 1.70 -15.76
CA GLU A 223 4.68 2.81 -15.21
C GLU A 223 3.76 3.92 -14.67
N LEU A 224 2.70 4.24 -15.42
CA LEU A 224 1.69 5.19 -14.98
C LEU A 224 0.97 4.67 -13.72
N LEU A 225 0.61 3.39 -13.69
CA LEU A 225 -0.02 2.79 -12.52
C LEU A 225 0.89 2.89 -11.29
N SER A 226 2.18 2.56 -11.44
CA SER A 226 3.18 2.67 -10.38
C SER A 226 3.29 4.09 -9.83
N ALA A 227 3.26 5.09 -10.73
CA ALA A 227 3.26 6.50 -10.36
C ALA A 227 1.99 6.90 -9.57
N LEU A 228 0.83 6.37 -9.96
CA LEU A 228 -0.44 6.60 -9.27
C LEU A 228 -0.48 5.90 -7.91
N GLU A 229 0.05 4.69 -7.78
CA GLU A 229 0.19 4.00 -6.48
C GLU A 229 1.03 4.83 -5.50
N LEU A 230 2.16 5.39 -5.97
CA LEU A 230 2.96 6.30 -5.16
C LEU A 230 2.18 7.55 -4.76
N LEU A 231 1.48 8.17 -5.71
CA LEU A 231 0.64 9.34 -5.45
C LEU A 231 -0.43 9.05 -4.38
N LEU A 232 -1.15 7.93 -4.49
CA LEU A 232 -2.16 7.52 -3.51
C LEU A 232 -1.54 7.31 -2.13
N CYS A 233 -0.36 6.68 -2.05
CA CYS A 233 0.37 6.55 -0.78
C CYS A 233 0.67 7.91 -0.14
N PHE A 234 1.04 8.93 -0.91
CA PHE A 234 1.28 10.28 -0.39
C PHE A 234 0.00 10.99 0.04
N ILE A 235 -1.07 10.86 -0.75
CA ILE A 235 -2.39 11.40 -0.40
C ILE A 235 -2.88 10.78 0.92
N LYS A 236 -2.75 9.45 1.09
CA LYS A 236 -3.08 8.78 2.35
C LYS A 236 -2.34 9.37 3.54
N ARG A 237 -1.08 9.79 3.38
CA ARG A 237 -0.23 10.32 4.48
C ARG A 237 -0.45 11.79 4.78
N THR A 238 -0.94 12.56 3.83
CA THR A 238 -1.06 14.01 4.01
C THR A 238 -2.24 14.34 4.94
N THR A 239 -2.04 15.31 5.82
CA THR A 239 -3.08 15.91 6.67
C THR A 239 -3.55 17.21 6.03
N ASP A 240 -4.83 17.56 6.19
CA ASP A 240 -5.42 18.81 5.69
C ASP A 240 -5.34 19.00 4.16
N ILE A 241 -5.90 18.04 3.42
CA ILE A 241 -5.87 18.05 1.95
C ILE A 241 -7.06 18.82 1.38
N ASP A 242 -6.78 19.76 0.47
CA ASP A 242 -7.80 20.41 -0.34
C ASP A 242 -8.17 19.54 -1.55
N ALA A 243 -9.43 19.07 -1.58
CA ALA A 243 -9.96 18.22 -2.64
C ALA A 243 -9.91 18.85 -4.04
N ASP A 244 -9.98 20.18 -4.10
CA ASP A 244 -9.98 20.97 -5.35
C ASP A 244 -8.56 21.34 -5.80
N MET A 245 -7.53 20.99 -5.03
CA MET A 245 -6.15 21.17 -5.48
C MET A 245 -5.89 20.31 -6.73
N SER A 246 -5.24 20.90 -7.74
CA SER A 246 -4.84 20.16 -8.93
C SER A 246 -3.81 19.09 -8.59
N LEU A 247 -3.82 17.96 -9.30
CA LEU A 247 -2.83 16.90 -9.12
C LEU A 247 -1.40 17.42 -9.34
N LYS A 248 -1.23 18.30 -10.33
CA LYS A 248 0.05 18.93 -10.67
C LYS A 248 0.58 19.80 -9.53
N SER A 249 -0.27 20.68 -8.98
CA SER A 249 0.10 21.55 -7.87
C SER A 249 0.46 20.75 -6.62
N TYR A 250 -0.28 19.67 -6.34
CA TYR A 250 0.02 18.79 -5.21
C TYR A 250 1.39 18.12 -5.37
N ILE A 251 1.68 17.52 -6.52
CA ILE A 251 2.97 16.84 -6.77
C ILE A 251 4.15 17.82 -6.64
N GLN A 252 4.01 19.04 -7.17
CA GLN A 252 5.05 20.07 -7.11
C GLN A 252 5.39 20.55 -5.68
N GLN A 253 4.49 20.36 -4.71
CA GLN A 253 4.78 20.70 -3.31
C GLN A 253 5.75 19.71 -2.64
N TRP A 254 5.90 18.50 -3.18
CA TRP A 254 6.68 17.44 -2.56
C TRP A 254 7.96 17.17 -3.33
N VAL A 255 9.11 17.54 -2.75
CA VAL A 255 10.45 17.23 -3.30
C VAL A 255 10.61 15.72 -3.58
N LYS A 256 10.00 14.87 -2.74
CA LYS A 256 10.02 13.40 -2.89
C LYS A 256 9.23 12.88 -4.09
N LEU A 257 8.34 13.69 -4.68
CA LEU A 257 7.57 13.36 -5.87
C LEU A 257 8.21 13.93 -7.15
N SER A 258 9.42 14.48 -7.08
CA SER A 258 10.19 14.91 -8.26
C SER A 258 10.36 13.79 -9.29
N VAL A 259 10.52 12.54 -8.83
CA VAL A 259 10.54 11.34 -9.69
C VAL A 259 9.26 11.21 -10.53
N LEU A 260 8.12 11.64 -10.00
CA LEU A 260 6.85 11.64 -10.74
C LEU A 260 6.82 12.73 -11.82
N THR A 261 7.51 13.86 -11.62
CA THR A 261 7.58 14.94 -12.61
C THR A 261 8.47 14.62 -13.80
N GLU A 262 9.36 13.64 -13.68
CA GLU A 262 10.20 13.14 -14.79
C GLU A 262 9.48 12.10 -15.66
N ASN A 263 8.34 11.57 -15.18
CA ASN A 263 7.55 10.59 -15.92
C ASN A 263 6.73 11.29 -17.00
N LYS A 264 7.15 11.12 -18.26
CA LYS A 264 6.51 11.72 -19.45
C LYS A 264 5.06 11.29 -19.66
N VAL A 265 4.68 10.10 -19.18
CA VAL A 265 3.30 9.61 -19.28
C VAL A 265 2.43 10.32 -18.25
N LEU A 266 2.93 10.46 -17.01
CA LEU A 266 2.25 11.20 -15.96
C LEU A 266 2.16 12.69 -16.28
N GLU A 267 3.19 13.29 -16.88
CA GLU A 267 3.18 14.71 -17.29
C GLU A 267 1.95 15.06 -18.14
N LYS A 268 1.61 14.21 -19.12
CA LYS A 268 0.40 14.37 -19.95
C LYS A 268 -0.89 14.35 -19.14
N VAL A 269 -0.94 13.49 -18.12
CA VAL A 269 -2.10 13.41 -17.21
C VAL A 269 -2.15 14.64 -16.31
N LEU A 270 -1.01 15.16 -15.86
CA LEU A 270 -0.92 16.34 -15.00
C LEU A 270 -1.24 17.64 -15.73
N ASP A 271 -1.10 17.68 -17.06
CA ASP A 271 -1.51 18.81 -17.89
C ASP A 271 -3.02 18.90 -18.11
N THR A 272 -3.80 17.97 -17.55
CA THR A 272 -5.26 18.04 -17.53
C THR A 272 -5.78 18.82 -16.31
N ASN A 273 -7.07 19.15 -16.31
CA ASN A 273 -7.74 19.83 -15.18
C ASN A 273 -8.11 18.88 -14.03
N LEU A 274 -7.39 17.77 -13.86
CA LEU A 274 -7.66 16.81 -12.79
C LEU A 274 -7.20 17.34 -11.43
N GLN A 275 -8.07 17.12 -10.45
CA GLN A 275 -7.91 17.51 -9.04
C GLN A 275 -7.82 16.27 -8.14
N LEU A 276 -7.42 16.44 -6.87
CA LEU A 276 -7.26 15.34 -5.91
C LEU A 276 -8.55 14.53 -5.67
N LYS A 277 -9.72 15.14 -5.82
CA LYS A 277 -11.01 14.41 -5.81
C LYS A 277 -11.20 13.41 -6.95
N HIS A 278 -10.37 13.45 -7.99
CA HIS A 278 -10.42 12.51 -9.12
C HIS A 278 -9.35 11.41 -9.02
N ALA A 279 -8.50 11.41 -7.98
CA ALA A 279 -7.33 10.56 -7.90
C ALA A 279 -7.68 9.06 -7.94
N ILE A 280 -8.73 8.63 -7.21
CA ILE A 280 -9.16 7.24 -7.21
C ILE A 280 -9.75 6.84 -8.56
N ALA A 281 -10.60 7.70 -9.14
CA ALA A 281 -11.20 7.43 -10.44
C ALA A 281 -10.13 7.29 -11.55
N LEU A 282 -9.07 8.09 -11.49
CA LEU A 282 -7.93 8.00 -12.40
C LEU A 282 -7.16 6.69 -12.20
N TYR A 283 -6.85 6.34 -10.95
CA TYR A 283 -6.19 5.09 -10.61
C TYR A 283 -6.98 3.88 -11.11
N GLU A 284 -8.28 3.80 -10.80
CA GLU A 284 -9.13 2.69 -11.21
C GLU A 284 -9.27 2.56 -12.73
N LEU A 285 -9.17 3.66 -13.47
CA LEU A 285 -9.23 3.68 -14.92
C LEU A 285 -7.98 3.05 -15.56
N VAL A 286 -6.80 3.32 -15.00
CA VAL A 286 -5.53 2.72 -15.43
C VAL A 286 -5.44 1.27 -14.97
N GLU A 287 -5.83 1.00 -13.71
CA GLU A 287 -5.89 -0.35 -13.13
C GLU A 287 -6.73 -1.28 -14.02
N GLU A 288 -7.91 -0.84 -14.46
CA GLU A 288 -8.83 -1.65 -15.27
C GLU A 288 -8.17 -2.20 -16.54
N LYS A 289 -7.25 -1.44 -17.16
CA LYS A 289 -6.52 -1.81 -18.38
C LYS A 289 -5.39 -2.79 -18.09
N VAL A 290 -4.56 -2.47 -17.09
CA VAL A 290 -3.46 -3.33 -16.67
C VAL A 290 -4.02 -4.69 -16.22
N ALA A 291 -5.16 -4.68 -15.53
CA ALA A 291 -5.84 -5.89 -15.07
C ALA A 291 -6.29 -6.79 -16.22
N ASP A 292 -6.68 -6.28 -17.39
CA ASP A 292 -7.11 -7.13 -18.52
C ASP A 292 -6.02 -8.11 -18.98
N ILE A 293 -4.75 -7.74 -18.81
CA ILE A 293 -3.60 -8.60 -19.11
C ILE A 293 -3.20 -9.42 -17.88
N MET A 294 -3.12 -8.77 -16.72
CA MET A 294 -2.55 -9.37 -15.51
C MET A 294 -3.43 -10.49 -14.91
N ILE A 295 -4.75 -10.44 -15.06
CA ILE A 295 -5.62 -11.51 -14.52
C ILE A 295 -5.43 -12.84 -15.25
N GLU A 296 -4.94 -12.83 -16.49
CA GLU A 296 -4.73 -14.05 -17.26
C GLU A 296 -3.49 -14.82 -16.80
N ILE A 297 -2.54 -14.15 -16.14
CA ILE A 297 -1.29 -14.75 -15.67
C ILE A 297 -1.36 -15.24 -14.21
N ILE A 298 -2.50 -15.12 -13.54
CA ILE A 298 -2.63 -15.61 -12.16
C ILE A 298 -2.38 -17.12 -12.05
N ALA A 299 -1.97 -17.55 -10.86
CA ALA A 299 -1.66 -18.94 -10.55
C ALA A 299 -2.80 -19.91 -10.91
N ALA A 300 -2.44 -21.11 -11.38
CA ALA A 300 -3.40 -22.13 -11.80
C ALA A 300 -4.35 -22.58 -10.67
N LYS A 301 -3.93 -22.45 -9.40
CA LYS A 301 -4.75 -22.74 -8.22
C LYS A 301 -6.00 -21.85 -8.11
N TYR A 302 -6.02 -20.69 -8.78
CA TYR A 302 -7.16 -19.76 -8.82
C TYR A 302 -8.04 -19.92 -10.07
N LYS A 303 -7.85 -21.01 -10.83
CA LYS A 303 -8.52 -21.32 -12.10
C LYS A 303 -9.28 -22.65 -12.05
N ALA A 304 -9.75 -23.05 -10.88
CA ALA A 304 -10.56 -24.25 -10.72
C ALA A 304 -11.87 -24.14 -11.51
N ARG A 305 -12.34 -25.27 -12.05
CA ARG A 305 -13.56 -25.29 -12.88
C ARG A 305 -14.79 -25.09 -12.01
N LEU A 306 -15.77 -24.37 -12.55
CA LEU A 306 -17.08 -24.22 -11.89
C LEU A 306 -17.87 -25.53 -12.01
N THR A 307 -18.57 -25.88 -10.94
CA THR A 307 -19.63 -26.89 -10.99
C THR A 307 -20.93 -26.24 -11.43
N LYS A 308 -21.89 -27.04 -11.90
CA LYS A 308 -23.22 -26.54 -12.30
C LYS A 308 -23.97 -25.86 -11.14
N GLU A 309 -23.72 -26.30 -9.91
CA GLU A 309 -24.31 -25.68 -8.72
C GLU A 309 -23.78 -24.27 -8.54
N ILE A 310 -22.47 -24.08 -8.62
CA ILE A 310 -21.82 -22.76 -8.54
C ILE A 310 -22.29 -21.85 -9.69
N GLU A 311 -22.38 -22.37 -10.91
CA GLU A 311 -22.92 -21.60 -12.05
C GLU A 311 -24.35 -21.12 -11.79
N ASN A 312 -25.22 -21.98 -11.25
CA ASN A 312 -26.59 -21.60 -10.92
C ASN A 312 -26.64 -20.53 -9.81
N ASP A 313 -25.77 -20.63 -8.80
CA ASP A 313 -25.69 -19.63 -7.73
C ASP A 313 -25.23 -18.27 -8.27
N ILE A 314 -24.27 -18.23 -9.19
CA ILE A 314 -23.86 -17.00 -9.89
C ILE A 314 -25.04 -16.41 -10.66
N MET A 315 -25.75 -17.24 -11.43
CA MET A 315 -26.92 -16.80 -12.21
C MET A 315 -28.07 -16.30 -11.32
N ALA A 316 -28.21 -16.83 -10.10
CA ALA A 316 -29.20 -16.37 -9.13
C ALA A 316 -28.81 -15.04 -8.46
N ALA A 317 -27.50 -14.75 -8.36
CA ALA A 317 -26.98 -13.55 -7.72
C ALA A 317 -26.96 -12.32 -8.64
N CYS A 318 -26.84 -12.51 -9.96
CA CYS A 318 -26.66 -11.40 -10.90
C CYS A 318 -27.66 -11.34 -12.04
N THR A 319 -27.92 -10.12 -12.50
CA THR A 319 -28.75 -9.84 -13.67
C THR A 319 -27.89 -9.49 -14.87
N PHE A 320 -28.23 -10.07 -16.01
CA PHE A 320 -27.60 -9.82 -17.30
C PHE A 320 -28.43 -8.85 -18.17
N GLU A 321 -29.61 -8.45 -17.67
CA GLU A 321 -30.45 -7.46 -18.32
C GLU A 321 -29.83 -6.05 -18.25
N GLN A 322 -29.87 -5.31 -19.36
CA GLN A 322 -29.47 -3.90 -19.38
C GLN A 322 -30.56 -3.06 -18.71
N LYS A 323 -30.15 -2.00 -18.00
CA LYS A 323 -30.97 -1.11 -17.14
C LYS A 323 -32.24 -0.52 -17.78
N ASP A 324 -32.44 -0.66 -19.08
CA ASP A 324 -33.50 0.02 -19.83
C ASP A 324 -34.86 -0.72 -19.82
N ILE A 325 -34.96 -1.94 -19.29
CA ILE A 325 -36.20 -2.74 -19.41
C ILE A 325 -36.97 -2.95 -18.09
N LYS A 326 -36.35 -2.82 -16.90
CA LYS A 326 -37.05 -2.73 -15.59
C LYS A 326 -36.04 -2.46 -14.46
N PRO A 327 -36.11 -1.32 -13.75
CA PRO A 327 -35.18 -0.99 -12.67
C PRO A 327 -35.49 -1.71 -11.33
N ASN A 328 -36.23 -2.82 -11.34
CA ASN A 328 -36.73 -3.51 -10.14
C ASN A 328 -36.09 -4.87 -9.86
N SER A 329 -34.95 -5.20 -10.47
CA SER A 329 -34.20 -6.38 -10.03
C SER A 329 -33.40 -6.02 -8.78
N ASN A 330 -33.78 -6.56 -7.62
CA ASN A 330 -32.91 -6.65 -6.43
C ASN A 330 -31.76 -7.64 -6.71
N LEU A 331 -31.04 -7.50 -7.82
CA LEU A 331 -29.95 -8.38 -8.24
C LEU A 331 -28.74 -7.52 -8.59
N ILE A 332 -27.54 -8.12 -8.48
CA ILE A 332 -26.29 -7.44 -8.78
C ILE A 332 -26.13 -7.35 -10.32
N PRO A 333 -25.85 -6.20 -10.92
CA PRO A 333 -25.56 -6.14 -12.35
C PRO A 333 -24.34 -6.99 -12.71
N ALA A 334 -24.47 -7.85 -13.72
CA ALA A 334 -23.43 -8.82 -14.11
C ALA A 334 -22.12 -8.13 -14.52
N ASP A 335 -22.19 -6.97 -15.18
CA ASP A 335 -21.01 -6.19 -15.55
C ASP A 335 -20.26 -5.66 -14.33
N VAL A 336 -20.98 -5.28 -13.28
CA VAL A 336 -20.37 -4.79 -12.05
C VAL A 336 -19.79 -5.94 -11.23
N PHE A 337 -20.48 -7.08 -11.16
CA PHE A 337 -19.93 -8.27 -10.51
C PHE A 337 -18.65 -8.75 -11.22
N MET A 338 -18.67 -8.84 -12.55
CA MET A 338 -17.49 -9.17 -13.35
C MET A 338 -16.31 -8.22 -13.05
N ARG A 339 -16.57 -6.91 -12.95
CA ARG A 339 -15.55 -5.91 -12.61
C ARG A 339 -15.00 -6.08 -11.20
N ALA A 340 -15.85 -6.37 -10.22
CA ALA A 340 -15.43 -6.62 -8.85
C ALA A 340 -14.52 -7.86 -8.75
N LEU A 341 -14.83 -8.94 -9.48
CA LEU A 341 -13.97 -10.12 -9.58
C LEU A 341 -12.61 -9.77 -10.21
N LYS A 342 -12.61 -8.99 -11.31
CA LYS A 342 -11.38 -8.54 -11.97
C LYS A 342 -10.48 -7.75 -11.01
N ARG A 343 -11.05 -6.78 -10.30
CA ARG A 343 -10.34 -5.97 -9.29
C ARG A 343 -9.80 -6.84 -8.16
N PHE A 344 -10.59 -7.79 -7.67
CA PHE A 344 -10.12 -8.71 -6.63
C PHE A 344 -8.93 -9.56 -7.09
N MET A 345 -9.00 -10.14 -8.29
CA MET A 345 -7.87 -10.89 -8.86
C MET A 345 -6.61 -10.03 -8.96
N TYR A 346 -6.74 -8.81 -9.46
CA TYR A 346 -5.62 -7.87 -9.59
C TYR A 346 -5.02 -7.49 -8.24
N ARG A 347 -5.86 -7.04 -7.29
CA ARG A 347 -5.43 -6.46 -6.02
C ARG A 347 -4.92 -7.49 -5.02
N GLN A 348 -5.38 -8.74 -5.10
CA GLN A 348 -5.11 -9.76 -4.07
C GLN A 348 -4.44 -11.04 -4.58
N LEU A 349 -4.74 -11.50 -5.80
CA LEU A 349 -4.31 -12.84 -6.23
C LEU A 349 -2.97 -12.86 -6.98
N LEU A 350 -2.42 -11.71 -7.39
CA LEU A 350 -1.13 -11.65 -8.08
C LEU A 350 0.07 -12.05 -7.20
N VAL A 351 -0.01 -11.83 -5.88
CA VAL A 351 1.10 -12.07 -4.93
C VAL A 351 0.95 -13.42 -4.20
N GLU A 352 -0.04 -14.24 -4.57
CA GLU A 352 -0.26 -15.61 -4.07
C GLU A 352 -0.35 -15.77 -2.53
N THR A 353 -0.74 -14.73 -1.79
CA THR A 353 -0.76 -14.74 -0.32
C THR A 353 -1.98 -15.43 0.28
N ILE A 354 -3.03 -15.65 -0.51
CA ILE A 354 -4.33 -16.14 -0.03
C ILE A 354 -4.54 -17.61 -0.40
N LYS A 355 -5.06 -18.37 0.57
CA LYS A 355 -5.44 -19.78 0.39
C LYS A 355 -6.65 -19.93 -0.52
N GLU A 356 -6.58 -20.89 -1.41
CA GLU A 356 -7.55 -21.14 -2.47
C GLU A 356 -8.91 -21.71 -1.99
N ASP A 357 -8.92 -22.35 -0.82
CA ASP A 357 -10.10 -23.00 -0.21
C ASP A 357 -11.00 -22.04 0.59
N HIS A 358 -10.60 -20.77 0.72
CA HIS A 358 -11.38 -19.79 1.46
C HIS A 358 -12.60 -19.30 0.65
N PRO A 359 -13.73 -18.99 1.31
CA PRO A 359 -14.89 -18.40 0.65
C PRO A 359 -14.60 -17.00 0.12
N LEU A 360 -14.98 -16.75 -1.14
CA LEU A 360 -14.77 -15.46 -1.79
C LEU A 360 -15.64 -14.35 -1.16
N SER A 361 -16.78 -14.73 -0.58
CA SER A 361 -17.68 -13.81 0.12
C SER A 361 -16.98 -13.03 1.22
N VAL A 362 -16.09 -13.65 2.00
CA VAL A 362 -15.34 -12.99 3.09
C VAL A 362 -14.62 -11.72 2.62
N TYR A 363 -14.15 -11.70 1.37
CA TYR A 363 -13.36 -10.60 0.83
C TYR A 363 -14.19 -9.60 0.03
N LEU A 364 -15.27 -10.07 -0.61
CA LEU A 364 -16.08 -9.23 -1.50
C LEU A 364 -17.35 -8.68 -0.84
N THR A 365 -17.84 -9.24 0.27
CA THR A 365 -18.96 -8.63 1.01
C THR A 365 -18.51 -7.45 1.87
N GLU A 366 -17.25 -7.45 2.35
CA GLU A 366 -16.64 -6.30 3.01
C GLU A 366 -16.17 -5.26 1.98
N THR A 367 -17.08 -4.36 1.61
CA THR A 367 -16.89 -3.31 0.59
C THR A 367 -15.79 -2.29 0.93
N THR A 368 -15.51 -2.10 2.22
CA THR A 368 -14.57 -1.09 2.72
C THR A 368 -13.11 -1.55 2.70
N THR A 369 -12.85 -2.85 2.75
CA THR A 369 -11.48 -3.36 2.91
C THR A 369 -10.69 -3.28 1.61
N ILE A 370 -11.25 -3.74 0.49
CA ILE A 370 -10.53 -3.84 -0.80
C ILE A 370 -11.12 -2.87 -1.85
N CYS A 371 -12.31 -2.30 -1.61
CA CYS A 371 -13.02 -1.41 -2.53
C CYS A 371 -13.20 -1.97 -3.96
N CYS A 372 -13.49 -3.27 -4.09
CA CYS A 372 -13.69 -3.90 -5.41
C CYS A 372 -14.97 -3.41 -6.10
N TRP A 373 -15.98 -2.99 -5.34
CA TRP A 373 -17.26 -2.55 -5.85
C TRP A 373 -17.29 -1.05 -6.12
N PRO A 374 -18.05 -0.58 -7.13
CA PRO A 374 -18.32 0.84 -7.29
C PRO A 374 -19.20 1.39 -6.16
N ASP A 375 -19.05 2.67 -5.85
CA ASP A 375 -19.76 3.34 -4.74
C ASP A 375 -21.29 3.44 -4.92
N ASN A 376 -21.80 3.07 -6.09
CA ASN A 376 -23.23 3.14 -6.41
C ASN A 376 -24.01 1.86 -6.06
N ILE A 377 -23.34 0.79 -5.63
CA ILE A 377 -23.98 -0.46 -5.23
C ILE A 377 -24.21 -0.50 -3.72
N ASN A 378 -25.39 -0.95 -3.31
CA ASN A 378 -25.74 -1.12 -1.91
C ASN A 378 -24.98 -2.33 -1.30
N GLU A 379 -24.29 -2.11 -0.19
CA GLU A 379 -23.54 -3.13 0.56
C GLU A 379 -24.44 -4.26 1.09
N ASP A 380 -25.66 -3.92 1.51
CA ASP A 380 -26.66 -4.90 1.95
C ASP A 380 -27.09 -5.82 0.81
N LEU A 381 -27.15 -5.29 -0.42
CA LEU A 381 -27.50 -6.08 -1.60
C LEU A 381 -26.42 -7.12 -1.89
N ILE A 382 -25.14 -6.70 -1.80
CA ILE A 382 -24.00 -7.59 -2.00
C ILE A 382 -24.00 -8.68 -0.93
N SER A 383 -24.09 -8.29 0.35
CA SER A 383 -24.01 -9.23 1.48
C SER A 383 -25.11 -10.29 1.45
N ASN A 384 -26.31 -9.96 0.97
CA ASN A 384 -27.44 -10.89 0.93
C ASN A 384 -27.44 -11.82 -0.29
N LEU A 385 -26.85 -11.41 -1.42
CA LEU A 385 -26.96 -12.13 -2.69
C LEU A 385 -25.67 -12.80 -3.13
N PHE A 386 -24.54 -12.48 -2.51
CA PHE A 386 -23.27 -13.01 -2.94
C PHE A 386 -23.24 -14.55 -2.84
N PRO A 387 -22.82 -15.29 -3.90
CA PRO A 387 -22.76 -16.75 -3.87
C PRO A 387 -21.79 -17.27 -2.80
N MET A 388 -22.33 -17.95 -1.77
CA MET A 388 -21.50 -18.52 -0.70
C MET A 388 -20.74 -19.78 -1.12
N SER A 389 -21.13 -20.39 -2.24
CA SER A 389 -20.44 -21.53 -2.85
C SER A 389 -19.17 -21.15 -3.61
N LEU A 390 -18.97 -19.85 -3.89
CA LEU A 390 -17.75 -19.37 -4.55
C LEU A 390 -16.58 -19.35 -3.57
N LEU A 391 -15.54 -20.08 -3.95
CA LEU A 391 -14.24 -20.09 -3.29
C LEU A 391 -13.23 -19.29 -4.11
N ILE A 392 -12.10 -18.95 -3.50
CA ILE A 392 -11.03 -18.21 -4.18
C ILE A 392 -10.49 -18.99 -5.39
N GLU A 393 -10.41 -20.31 -5.32
CA GLU A 393 -10.00 -21.16 -6.45
C GLU A 393 -10.87 -20.98 -7.71
N HIS A 394 -12.11 -20.55 -7.56
CA HIS A 394 -13.08 -20.40 -8.65
C HIS A 394 -13.06 -19.01 -9.31
N THR A 395 -12.31 -18.05 -8.77
CA THR A 395 -12.41 -16.62 -9.12
C THR A 395 -12.25 -16.33 -10.61
N HIS A 396 -11.21 -16.88 -11.25
CA HIS A 396 -10.94 -16.66 -12.68
C HIS A 396 -12.00 -17.29 -13.57
N SER A 397 -12.38 -18.53 -13.27
CA SER A 397 -13.43 -19.23 -14.01
C SER A 397 -14.78 -18.52 -13.89
N ALA A 398 -15.11 -17.99 -12.71
CA ALA A 398 -16.32 -17.18 -12.48
C ALA A 398 -16.30 -15.89 -13.31
N TYR A 399 -15.17 -15.19 -13.35
CA TYR A 399 -15.01 -14.00 -14.20
C TYR A 399 -15.28 -14.33 -15.68
N HIS A 400 -14.65 -15.37 -16.24
CA HIS A 400 -14.86 -15.75 -17.64
C HIS A 400 -16.28 -16.25 -17.91
N PHE A 401 -16.89 -16.97 -16.98
CA PHE A 401 -18.28 -17.42 -17.09
C PHE A 401 -19.23 -16.21 -17.25
N ILE A 402 -19.12 -15.22 -16.36
CA ILE A 402 -19.95 -14.01 -16.42
C ILE A 402 -19.66 -13.21 -17.69
N LYS A 403 -18.38 -13.03 -18.05
CA LYS A 403 -17.97 -12.33 -19.28
C LYS A 403 -18.60 -12.95 -20.53
N ASN A 404 -18.47 -14.27 -20.68
CA ASN A 404 -19.03 -15.00 -21.81
C ASN A 404 -20.55 -14.88 -21.87
N LYS A 405 -21.24 -14.93 -20.72
CA LYS A 405 -22.70 -14.75 -20.66
C LYS A 405 -23.14 -13.36 -21.10
N ILE A 406 -22.44 -12.31 -20.66
CA ILE A 406 -22.69 -10.93 -21.10
C ILE A 406 -22.50 -10.79 -22.62
N GLU A 407 -21.47 -11.42 -23.19
CA GLU A 407 -21.19 -11.39 -24.64
C GLU A 407 -22.23 -12.17 -25.46
N MET A 408 -22.69 -13.31 -24.96
CA MET A 408 -23.76 -14.11 -25.58
C MET A 408 -25.07 -13.33 -25.66
N GLU A 409 -25.51 -12.71 -24.55
CA GLU A 409 -26.76 -11.94 -24.52
C GLU A 409 -26.70 -10.70 -25.41
N ALA A 410 -25.54 -10.05 -25.53
CA ALA A 410 -25.34 -8.94 -26.45
C ALA A 410 -25.51 -9.39 -27.91
N THR A 411 -25.01 -10.58 -28.25
CA THR A 411 -25.09 -11.15 -29.60
C THR A 411 -26.51 -11.59 -29.95
N GLU A 412 -27.22 -12.23 -29.02
CA GLU A 412 -28.63 -12.63 -29.21
C GLU A 412 -29.54 -11.40 -29.44
N LYS A 413 -29.34 -10.32 -28.67
CA LYS A 413 -30.09 -9.06 -28.84
C LYS A 413 -29.81 -8.41 -30.19
N GLN A 414 -28.56 -8.39 -30.65
CA GLN A 414 -28.22 -7.86 -31.99
C GLN A 414 -28.91 -8.65 -33.12
N ASN A 415 -29.05 -9.97 -32.97
CA ASN A 415 -29.74 -10.80 -33.95
C ASN A 415 -31.25 -10.55 -33.95
N ILE A 416 -31.88 -10.39 -32.78
CA ILE A 416 -33.31 -10.05 -32.65
C ILE A 416 -33.60 -8.65 -33.23
N MET A 417 -32.72 -7.68 -32.99
CA MET A 417 -32.87 -6.30 -33.48
C MET A 417 -32.68 -6.19 -35.00
N LYS A 418 -31.78 -7.02 -35.59
CA LYS A 418 -31.65 -7.15 -37.04
C LYS A 418 -32.89 -7.79 -37.67
N GLN A 419 -33.45 -8.83 -37.04
CA GLN A 419 -34.68 -9.46 -37.52
C GLN A 419 -35.88 -8.50 -37.47
N SER A 420 -36.04 -7.73 -36.40
CA SER A 420 -37.15 -6.78 -36.29
C SER A 420 -37.06 -5.59 -37.25
N ASN A 421 -35.85 -5.16 -37.63
CA ASN A 421 -35.66 -4.14 -38.67
C ASN A 421 -35.96 -4.68 -40.08
N ILE A 422 -35.62 -5.94 -40.38
CA ILE A 422 -36.00 -6.60 -41.64
C ILE A 422 -37.52 -6.69 -41.79
N PHE A 423 -38.24 -7.05 -40.71
CA PHE A 423 -39.71 -7.11 -40.73
C PHE A 423 -40.40 -5.73 -40.85
N LYS A 424 -39.72 -4.63 -40.52
CA LYS A 424 -40.25 -3.28 -40.74
C LYS A 424 -40.06 -2.82 -42.19
N GLU A 425 -38.94 -3.15 -42.82
CA GLU A 425 -38.70 -2.84 -44.23
C GLU A 425 -39.61 -3.63 -45.19
N GLU A 426 -40.05 -4.83 -44.80
CA GLU A 426 -41.03 -5.64 -45.57
C GLU A 426 -42.49 -5.19 -45.41
N GLN A 427 -42.81 -4.32 -44.44
CA GLN A 427 -44.16 -3.77 -44.26
C GLN A 427 -44.37 -2.39 -44.93
N ASP A 428 -43.27 -1.75 -45.35
CA ASP A 428 -43.27 -0.46 -46.06
C ASP A 428 -43.08 -0.60 -47.60
N GLN A 429 -43.14 -1.84 -48.13
CA GLN A 429 -43.27 -2.16 -49.57
C GLN A 429 -44.67 -2.69 -49.88
#